data_AF-A0A6P1CR83-F1
#
_entry.id   AF-A0A6P1CR83-F1
#
_cell.length_a   1.000
_cell.length_b   1.000
_cell.length_c   1.000
_cell.angle_alpha   90.00
_cell.angle_beta   90.00
_cell.angle_gamma   90.00
#
_symmetry.space_group_name_H-M   'P 1'
#
loop_
_entity.id
_entity.type
_entity.pdbx_description
1 polymer ?
#
loop_
_entity_poly.entity_id
_entity_poly.type
_entity_poly.pdbx_seq_one_letter_code
_entity_poly.pdbx_strand_id
1 'polypeptide(L)'
;MDYNELGMILRGLKVPDSIYSIGRLADDHYCLVPGQDEGTFEVFWYERGGRHDRCVYTRQDAACWGMLGMIGGGLDGSQPLAPGRGTAGAVGGAPISHPAVQALLYDDAGGAFGEFTEDAWVERFVVPEDRTLPMGERRLIWPDPKQHPDGFADPTGRAPIRIAPGRILDSFGSTYTRLMYDMGTPFAERSLPIDYAHSGYRRWRVISETPVWAGPVAPWFGQPGGGTQYFTVMPVVDLVGSKFIEEIPS
;
A
#
# COMPACT_ATOMS: atom_id res chain seq x y z
N MET A 1 16.88 -23.64 -5.74
CA MET A 1 16.13 -22.67 -4.93
C MET A 1 14.74 -23.20 -4.72
N ASP A 2 14.49 -23.73 -3.53
CA ASP A 2 13.16 -24.02 -3.03
C ASP A 2 12.70 -22.94 -2.03
N TYR A 3 11.52 -23.13 -1.43
CA TYR A 3 10.94 -22.19 -0.46
C TYR A 3 11.78 -22.01 0.80
N ASN A 4 12.46 -23.06 1.26
CA ASN A 4 13.31 -23.00 2.46
C ASN A 4 14.57 -22.20 2.17
N GLU A 5 15.22 -22.48 1.03
CA GLU A 5 16.39 -21.75 0.54
C GLU A 5 16.06 -20.26 0.35
N LEU A 6 14.91 -19.95 -0.26
CA LEU A 6 14.45 -18.57 -0.42
C LEU A 6 14.22 -17.87 0.93
N GLY A 7 13.51 -18.53 1.86
CA GLY A 7 13.28 -17.97 3.19
C GLY A 7 14.59 -17.72 3.97
N MET A 8 15.60 -18.57 3.80
CA MET A 8 16.94 -18.34 4.37
C MET A 8 17.62 -17.11 3.75
N ILE A 9 17.53 -16.95 2.43
CA ILE A 9 18.10 -15.78 1.72
C ILE A 9 17.43 -14.50 2.19
N LEU A 10 16.10 -14.44 2.21
CA LEU A 10 15.34 -13.25 2.63
C LEU A 10 15.68 -12.83 4.07
N ARG A 11 15.79 -13.80 5.00
CA ARG A 11 16.28 -13.55 6.37
C ARG A 11 17.73 -13.06 6.40
N GLY A 12 18.60 -13.65 5.58
CA GLY A 12 20.01 -13.24 5.45
C GLY A 12 20.16 -11.80 4.94
N LEU A 13 19.27 -11.38 4.03
CA LEU A 13 19.17 -10.02 3.51
C LEU A 13 18.42 -9.06 4.46
N LYS A 14 17.91 -9.56 5.59
CA LYS A 14 17.13 -8.81 6.58
C LYS A 14 15.85 -8.18 6.01
N VAL A 15 15.22 -8.84 5.04
CA VAL A 15 13.87 -8.47 4.58
C VAL A 15 12.90 -8.71 5.74
N PRO A 16 12.09 -7.70 6.17
CA PRO A 16 11.12 -7.91 7.23
C PRO A 16 10.08 -8.97 6.85
N ASP A 17 9.64 -9.77 7.82
CA ASP A 17 8.63 -10.82 7.58
C ASP A 17 7.26 -10.24 7.17
N SER A 18 7.02 -8.95 7.44
CA SER A 18 5.84 -8.21 6.99
C SER A 18 5.82 -7.89 5.49
N ILE A 19 6.87 -8.25 4.74
CA ILE A 19 6.99 -7.91 3.30
C ILE A 19 6.59 -9.08 2.41
N TYR A 20 6.78 -10.31 2.91
CA TYR A 20 6.73 -11.48 2.06
C TYR A 20 6.04 -12.66 2.72
N SER A 21 5.33 -13.46 1.91
CA SER A 21 4.72 -14.70 2.35
C SER A 21 5.04 -15.82 1.36
N ILE A 22 5.58 -16.92 1.87
CA ILE A 22 5.96 -18.09 1.08
C ILE A 22 5.02 -19.26 1.41
N GLY A 23 4.41 -19.83 0.38
CA GLY A 23 3.54 -21.00 0.48
C GLY A 23 2.10 -20.70 0.92
N ARG A 24 1.78 -19.47 1.30
CA ARG A 24 0.41 -19.04 1.65
C ARG A 24 0.15 -17.60 1.22
N LEU A 25 -1.12 -17.26 1.05
CA LEU A 25 -1.56 -15.88 0.88
C LEU A 25 -1.46 -15.13 2.21
N ALA A 26 -0.99 -13.89 2.16
CA ALA A 26 -1.02 -12.94 3.27
C ALA A 26 -1.26 -11.55 2.67
N ASP A 27 -2.25 -10.82 3.20
CA ASP A 27 -2.58 -9.48 2.70
C ASP A 27 -1.45 -8.50 3.01
N ASP A 28 -1.20 -7.55 2.13
CA ASP A 28 -0.06 -6.61 2.17
C ASP A 28 1.32 -7.30 2.14
N HIS A 29 1.43 -8.43 1.42
CA HIS A 29 2.71 -9.13 1.22
C HIS A 29 2.93 -9.48 -0.25
N TYR A 30 4.20 -9.51 -0.67
CA TYR A 30 4.61 -10.29 -1.84
C TYR A 30 4.45 -11.77 -1.54
N CYS A 31 3.46 -12.39 -2.19
CA CYS A 31 3.14 -13.80 -2.02
C CYS A 31 3.81 -14.63 -3.13
N LEU A 32 4.48 -15.70 -2.73
CA LEU A 32 4.86 -16.82 -3.59
C LEU A 32 4.07 -18.06 -3.18
N VAL A 33 3.14 -18.49 -4.03
CA VAL A 33 2.22 -19.61 -3.75
C VAL A 33 2.17 -20.59 -4.91
N PRO A 34 1.72 -21.85 -4.70
CA PRO A 34 1.34 -22.73 -5.80
C PRO A 34 0.28 -22.05 -6.69
N GLY A 35 0.44 -22.17 -8.01
CA GLY A 35 -0.51 -21.65 -8.98
C GLY A 35 -1.75 -22.52 -9.12
N GLN A 36 -2.73 -22.04 -9.89
CA GLN A 36 -3.98 -22.77 -10.12
C GLN A 36 -3.76 -24.07 -10.91
N ASP A 37 -2.79 -24.08 -11.83
CA ASP A 37 -2.43 -25.24 -12.62
C ASP A 37 -1.38 -26.08 -11.89
N GLU A 38 -1.50 -27.40 -11.96
CA GLU A 38 -0.57 -28.32 -11.32
C GLU A 38 0.88 -28.07 -11.79
N GLY A 39 1.80 -27.96 -10.83
CA GLY A 39 3.22 -27.70 -11.10
C GLY A 39 3.54 -26.23 -11.43
N THR A 40 2.57 -25.32 -11.37
CA THR A 40 2.82 -23.88 -11.53
C THR A 40 2.96 -23.17 -10.19
N PHE A 41 3.57 -21.98 -10.24
CA PHE A 41 3.84 -21.12 -9.11
C PHE A 41 3.48 -19.69 -9.48
N GLU A 42 2.95 -18.93 -8.54
CA GLU A 42 2.55 -17.55 -8.76
C GLU A 42 3.28 -16.64 -7.78
N VAL A 43 3.79 -15.53 -8.31
CA VAL A 43 4.37 -14.43 -7.53
C VAL A 43 3.55 -13.18 -7.82
N PHE A 44 3.09 -12.51 -6.78
CA PHE A 44 2.30 -11.28 -6.89
C PHE A 44 2.38 -10.49 -5.58
N TRP A 45 2.13 -9.18 -5.64
CA TRP A 45 1.72 -8.43 -4.47
C TRP A 45 0.26 -8.80 -4.18
N TYR A 46 0.01 -9.35 -3.00
CA TYR A 46 -1.34 -9.69 -2.56
C TYR A 46 -1.83 -8.59 -1.63
N GLU A 47 -2.82 -7.87 -2.10
CA GLU A 47 -3.41 -6.77 -1.36
C GLU A 47 -4.89 -6.78 -1.70
N ARG A 48 -5.75 -6.72 -0.68
CA ARG A 48 -7.19 -6.51 -0.83
C ARG A 48 -7.90 -7.64 -1.58
N GLY A 49 -7.37 -8.87 -1.47
CA GLY A 49 -7.84 -10.02 -2.25
C GLY A 49 -7.43 -10.02 -3.73
N GLY A 50 -6.79 -8.96 -4.19
CA GLY A 50 -6.25 -8.79 -5.53
C GLY A 50 -4.86 -9.40 -5.66
N ARG A 51 -4.57 -9.97 -6.84
CA ARG A 51 -3.21 -10.39 -7.23
C ARG A 51 -2.63 -9.34 -8.17
N HIS A 52 -1.79 -8.45 -7.65
CA HIS A 52 -1.15 -7.38 -8.40
C HIS A 52 0.23 -7.82 -8.92
N ASP A 53 0.60 -7.33 -10.10
CA ASP A 53 1.88 -7.68 -10.77
C ASP A 53 2.10 -9.20 -10.91
N ARG A 54 1.01 -9.95 -11.13
CA ARG A 54 1.01 -11.41 -11.13
C ARG A 54 1.91 -11.97 -12.24
N CYS A 55 2.91 -12.71 -11.80
CA CYS A 55 3.78 -13.52 -12.63
C CYS A 55 3.54 -15.01 -12.35
N VAL A 56 3.42 -15.80 -13.41
CA VAL A 56 3.22 -17.26 -13.33
C VAL A 56 4.47 -17.95 -13.85
N TYR A 57 4.94 -18.95 -13.10
CA TYR A 57 6.15 -19.72 -13.37
C TYR A 57 5.83 -21.20 -13.41
N THR A 58 6.54 -21.95 -14.25
CA THR A 58 6.40 -23.41 -14.37
C THR A 58 7.44 -24.19 -13.56
N ARG A 59 8.29 -23.47 -12.81
CA ARG A 59 9.33 -24.04 -11.95
C ARG A 59 9.43 -23.27 -10.65
N GLN A 60 9.56 -23.99 -9.54
CA GLN A 60 9.65 -23.40 -8.21
C GLN A 60 10.86 -22.48 -8.07
N ASP A 61 12.01 -22.87 -8.62
CA ASP A 61 13.23 -22.08 -8.49
C ASP A 61 13.19 -20.78 -9.30
N ALA A 62 12.59 -20.81 -10.49
CA ALA A 62 12.32 -19.61 -11.28
C ALA A 62 11.36 -18.67 -10.55
N ALA A 63 10.34 -19.21 -9.88
CA ALA A 63 9.41 -18.43 -9.07
C ALA A 63 10.10 -17.79 -7.86
N CYS A 64 11.02 -18.52 -7.20
CA CYS A 64 11.82 -17.97 -6.09
C CYS A 64 12.69 -16.80 -6.55
N TRP A 65 13.37 -16.93 -7.69
CA TRP A 65 14.13 -15.81 -8.29
C TRP A 65 13.23 -14.67 -8.75
N GLY A 66 12.05 -14.98 -9.29
CA GLY A 66 11.04 -14.00 -9.66
C GLY A 66 10.55 -13.18 -8.46
N MET A 67 10.34 -13.83 -7.31
CA MET A 67 9.98 -13.19 -6.06
C MET A 67 11.10 -12.27 -5.55
N LEU A 68 12.35 -12.71 -5.61
CA LEU A 68 13.49 -11.84 -5.28
C LEU A 68 13.46 -10.58 -6.18
N GLY A 69 13.31 -10.75 -7.50
CA GLY A 69 13.22 -9.62 -8.44
C GLY A 69 12.04 -8.68 -8.17
N MET A 70 10.88 -9.21 -7.79
CA MET A 70 9.67 -8.44 -7.45
C MET A 70 9.80 -7.66 -6.14
N ILE A 71 10.50 -8.23 -5.15
CA ILE A 71 10.73 -7.59 -3.86
C ILE A 71 11.78 -6.46 -3.97
N GLY A 72 12.54 -6.40 -5.07
CA GLY A 72 13.32 -5.23 -5.48
C GLY A 72 14.14 -4.60 -4.35
N GLY A 73 13.64 -3.49 -3.77
CA GLY A 73 14.24 -2.78 -2.64
C GLY A 73 14.32 -3.53 -1.31
N GLY A 74 13.80 -4.75 -1.19
CA GLY A 74 14.14 -5.64 -0.07
C GLY A 74 15.50 -6.34 -0.23
N LEU A 75 16.03 -6.46 -1.46
CA LEU A 75 17.17 -7.33 -1.74
C LEU A 75 18.55 -6.79 -1.35
N ASP A 76 18.72 -5.48 -1.24
CA ASP A 76 20.01 -4.90 -0.82
C ASP A 76 20.09 -4.68 0.70
N GLY A 77 19.04 -5.06 1.44
CA GLY A 77 18.91 -4.77 2.87
C GLY A 77 18.88 -3.27 3.18
N SER A 78 18.81 -2.41 2.16
CA SER A 78 18.51 -1.00 2.34
C SER A 78 17.02 -0.91 2.60
N GLN A 79 16.68 -0.75 3.87
CA GLN A 79 15.47 -0.03 4.23
C GLN A 79 15.89 1.43 4.24
N PRO A 80 15.84 2.16 3.09
CA PRO A 80 16.27 3.56 3.04
C PRO A 80 15.39 4.45 3.92
N LEU A 81 14.27 3.90 4.41
CA LEU A 81 13.35 4.50 5.35
C LEU A 81 13.52 3.82 6.71
N ALA A 82 13.72 4.61 7.76
CA ALA A 82 13.83 4.09 9.11
C ALA A 82 12.52 3.40 9.55
N PRO A 83 12.59 2.36 10.40
CA PRO A 83 11.42 1.79 11.08
C PRO A 83 10.62 2.90 11.76
N GLY A 84 9.32 2.93 11.50
CA GLY A 84 8.42 3.94 12.02
C GLY A 84 7.75 3.52 13.33
N ARG A 85 6.73 4.26 13.78
CA ARG A 85 6.04 4.09 15.07
C ARG A 85 4.54 3.72 14.95
N GLY A 86 4.08 3.28 13.78
CA GLY A 86 2.71 2.79 13.58
C GLY A 86 2.41 1.47 14.30
N THR A 87 1.13 1.14 14.49
CA THR A 87 0.70 -0.14 15.07
C THR A 87 0.58 -1.21 13.98
N ALA A 88 0.99 -2.45 14.30
CA ALA A 88 1.02 -3.64 13.44
C ALA A 88 2.18 -3.72 12.41
N GLY A 89 3.41 -3.99 12.88
CA GLY A 89 4.54 -4.35 11.99
C GLY A 89 5.00 -3.24 11.03
N ALA A 90 4.38 -2.06 11.11
CA ALA A 90 4.61 -0.96 10.21
C ALA A 90 6.00 -0.34 10.45
N VAL A 91 6.83 -0.43 9.43
CA VAL A 91 7.90 0.54 9.14
C VAL A 91 7.23 1.90 8.81
N GLY A 92 6.31 2.42 9.62
CA GLY A 92 5.36 3.50 9.25
C GLY A 92 5.51 4.78 10.09
N GLY A 93 5.59 5.95 9.44
CA GLY A 93 6.11 7.23 9.98
C GLY A 93 5.44 7.79 11.24
N ALA A 94 4.81 8.97 11.16
CA ALA A 94 4.13 9.59 12.28
C ALA A 94 2.89 8.78 12.69
N PRO A 95 2.65 8.58 14.01
CA PRO A 95 1.49 7.84 14.49
C PRO A 95 0.19 8.63 14.31
N ILE A 96 -0.95 7.95 14.39
CA ILE A 96 -2.27 8.57 14.29
C ILE A 96 -2.48 9.72 15.29
N SER A 97 -1.87 9.64 16.47
CA SER A 97 -1.93 10.68 17.53
C SER A 97 -1.09 11.93 17.25
N HIS A 98 -0.29 11.93 16.17
CA HIS A 98 0.55 13.07 15.82
C HIS A 98 -0.33 14.28 15.42
N PRO A 99 -0.04 15.52 15.87
CA PRO A 99 -0.89 16.68 15.58
C PRO A 99 -1.12 16.92 14.09
N ALA A 100 -0.09 16.74 13.25
CA ALA A 100 -0.24 16.88 11.80
C ALA A 100 -1.12 15.79 11.17
N VAL A 101 -1.19 14.60 11.76
CA VAL A 101 -2.06 13.52 11.31
C VAL A 101 -3.50 13.79 11.74
N GLN A 102 -3.70 14.20 13.00
CA GLN A 102 -5.00 14.61 13.52
C GLN A 102 -5.60 15.75 12.67
N ALA A 103 -4.80 16.74 12.26
CA ALA A 103 -5.26 17.83 11.38
C ALA A 103 -5.76 17.37 10.00
N LEU A 104 -5.32 16.20 9.52
CA LEU A 104 -5.78 15.61 8.26
C LEU A 104 -7.01 14.70 8.44
N LEU A 105 -7.18 14.11 9.62
CA LEU A 105 -8.24 13.12 9.90
C LEU A 105 -9.59 13.75 10.25
N TYR A 106 -9.57 14.91 10.89
CA TYR A 106 -10.78 15.56 11.39
C TYR A 106 -11.05 16.82 10.58
N ASP A 107 -11.83 16.65 9.51
CA ASP A 107 -12.50 17.74 8.79
C ASP A 107 -14.01 17.72 9.11
N ASP A 108 -14.77 18.62 8.47
CA ASP A 108 -16.22 18.73 8.67
C ASP A 108 -17.00 17.50 8.13
N ALA A 109 -16.35 16.49 7.55
CA ALA A 109 -16.99 15.34 6.90
C ALA A 109 -17.26 14.14 7.82
N GLY A 110 -17.14 14.28 9.14
CA GLY A 110 -17.51 13.24 10.12
C GLY A 110 -16.36 12.36 10.61
N GLY A 111 -15.11 12.72 10.30
CA GLY A 111 -13.92 12.03 10.78
C GLY A 111 -13.61 10.73 10.02
N ALA A 112 -12.88 9.80 10.63
CA ALA A 112 -12.31 8.62 9.97
C ALA A 112 -13.33 7.65 9.31
N PHE A 113 -14.56 7.60 9.81
CA PHE A 113 -15.64 6.75 9.28
C PHE A 113 -16.66 7.52 8.44
N GLY A 114 -16.43 8.81 8.19
CA GLY A 114 -17.35 9.69 7.49
C GLY A 114 -18.67 9.82 8.24
N GLU A 115 -19.79 9.60 7.55
CA GLU A 115 -21.13 9.63 8.16
C GLU A 115 -21.50 8.37 8.95
N PHE A 116 -20.68 7.32 8.92
CA PHE A 116 -20.99 6.03 9.55
C PHE A 116 -20.53 5.98 11.02
N THR A 117 -21.28 5.25 11.84
CA THR A 117 -20.72 4.69 13.08
C THR A 117 -19.71 3.58 12.74
N GLU A 118 -18.79 3.26 13.65
CA GLU A 118 -17.82 2.17 13.42
C GLU A 118 -18.52 0.84 13.10
N ASP A 119 -19.55 0.46 13.85
CA ASP A 119 -20.31 -0.78 13.60
C ASP A 119 -20.96 -0.78 12.20
N ALA A 120 -21.55 0.34 11.78
CA ALA A 120 -22.16 0.44 10.46
C ALA A 120 -21.10 0.42 9.34
N TRP A 121 -19.94 1.01 9.60
CA TRP A 121 -18.80 0.97 8.69
C TRP A 121 -18.27 -0.46 8.52
N VAL A 122 -18.11 -1.21 9.63
CA VAL A 122 -17.68 -2.62 9.61
C VAL A 122 -18.68 -3.48 8.84
N GLU A 123 -19.98 -3.32 9.11
CA GLU A 123 -21.02 -4.03 8.37
C GLU A 123 -20.96 -3.75 6.86
N ARG A 124 -20.60 -2.53 6.47
CA ARG A 124 -20.58 -2.12 5.06
C ARG A 124 -19.30 -2.49 4.32
N PHE A 125 -18.14 -2.36 4.96
CA PHE A 125 -16.83 -2.35 4.30
C PHE A 125 -15.89 -3.47 4.76
N VAL A 126 -16.31 -4.37 5.64
CA VAL A 126 -15.52 -5.55 6.05
C VAL A 126 -16.22 -6.81 5.53
N VAL A 127 -15.43 -7.77 5.04
CA VAL A 127 -16.00 -9.06 4.59
C VAL A 127 -16.72 -9.76 5.75
N PRO A 128 -17.87 -10.41 5.52
CA PRO A 128 -18.71 -10.93 6.60
C PRO A 128 -17.99 -11.83 7.60
N GLU A 129 -17.03 -12.64 7.13
CA GLU A 129 -16.29 -13.59 7.95
C GLU A 129 -15.33 -12.92 8.94
N ASP A 130 -14.92 -11.68 8.68
CA ASP A 130 -13.86 -11.00 9.42
C ASP A 130 -14.38 -9.87 10.32
N ARG A 131 -15.70 -9.62 10.36
CA ARG A 131 -16.30 -8.47 11.07
C ARG A 131 -16.02 -8.48 12.59
N THR A 132 -15.78 -9.65 13.16
CA THR A 132 -15.44 -9.82 14.58
C THR A 132 -13.94 -9.71 14.86
N LEU A 133 -13.09 -9.69 13.82
CA LEU A 133 -11.65 -9.53 13.97
C LEU A 133 -11.31 -8.10 14.43
N PRO A 134 -10.18 -7.91 15.13
CA PRO A 134 -9.71 -6.58 15.45
C PRO A 134 -9.32 -5.79 14.20
N MET A 135 -9.34 -4.45 14.31
CA MET A 135 -8.85 -3.55 13.26
C MET A 135 -7.39 -3.87 12.88
N GLY A 136 -7.06 -3.82 11.60
CA GLY A 136 -5.78 -4.28 11.05
C GLY A 136 -5.72 -5.78 10.70
N GLU A 137 -6.65 -6.60 11.16
CA GLU A 137 -6.76 -8.03 10.79
C GLU A 137 -7.95 -8.31 9.86
N ARG A 138 -8.77 -7.29 9.59
CA ARG A 138 -10.01 -7.39 8.81
C ARG A 138 -9.70 -7.32 7.32
N ARG A 139 -10.20 -8.27 6.53
CA ARG A 139 -10.27 -8.07 5.06
C ARG A 139 -11.36 -7.05 4.73
N LEU A 140 -10.96 -6.01 4.01
CA LEU A 140 -11.85 -4.93 3.59
C LEU A 140 -12.48 -5.21 2.22
N ILE A 141 -13.68 -4.67 2.01
CA ILE A 141 -14.40 -4.68 0.73
C ILE A 141 -14.01 -3.40 -0.02
N TRP A 142 -13.22 -3.58 -1.07
CA TRP A 142 -12.72 -2.50 -1.92
C TRP A 142 -13.68 -2.20 -3.07
N PRO A 143 -13.58 -1.00 -3.68
CA PRO A 143 -14.39 -0.69 -4.85
C PRO A 143 -14.05 -1.66 -5.99
N ASP A 144 -15.02 -1.89 -6.87
CA ASP A 144 -14.84 -2.78 -8.03
C ASP A 144 -13.66 -2.27 -8.88
N PRO A 145 -12.58 -3.05 -9.07
CA PRO A 145 -11.38 -2.59 -9.75
C PRO A 145 -11.58 -2.35 -11.26
N LYS A 146 -12.69 -2.83 -11.86
CA LYS A 146 -13.04 -2.48 -13.24
C LYS A 146 -13.69 -1.11 -13.33
N GLN A 147 -14.44 -0.72 -12.32
CA GLN A 147 -15.11 0.58 -12.25
C GLN A 147 -14.19 1.65 -11.67
N HIS A 148 -13.35 1.27 -10.70
CA HIS A 148 -12.44 2.13 -9.95
C HIS A 148 -11.03 1.51 -9.93
N PRO A 149 -10.36 1.40 -11.10
CA PRO A 149 -9.04 0.80 -11.17
C PRO A 149 -8.08 1.56 -10.28
N ASP A 150 -7.30 0.84 -9.47
CA ASP A 150 -6.31 1.42 -8.56
C ASP A 150 -6.88 2.51 -7.62
N GLY A 151 -8.19 2.49 -7.33
CA GLY A 151 -8.87 3.49 -6.49
C GLY A 151 -9.23 4.81 -7.19
N PHE A 152 -9.00 4.94 -8.50
CA PHE A 152 -9.41 6.11 -9.28
C PHE A 152 -10.93 6.18 -9.41
N ALA A 153 -11.49 7.38 -9.52
CA ALA A 153 -12.93 7.61 -9.62
C ALA A 153 -13.57 6.89 -10.82
N ASP A 154 -12.87 6.80 -11.95
CA ASP A 154 -13.29 6.02 -13.11
C ASP A 154 -12.09 5.64 -13.99
N PRO A 155 -12.22 4.70 -14.95
CA PRO A 155 -11.11 4.22 -15.76
C PRO A 155 -10.51 5.27 -16.71
N THR A 156 -11.27 6.30 -17.07
CA THR A 156 -10.88 7.35 -18.02
C THR A 156 -10.38 8.63 -17.34
N GLY A 157 -10.69 8.80 -16.05
CA GLY A 157 -10.32 9.97 -15.25
C GLY A 157 -8.86 10.04 -14.83
N ARG A 158 -8.03 9.05 -15.17
CA ARG A 158 -6.59 9.04 -14.87
C ARG A 158 -5.73 9.36 -16.09
N ALA A 159 -4.65 10.10 -15.89
CA ALA A 159 -3.68 10.46 -16.92
C ALA A 159 -2.24 10.20 -16.46
N PRO A 160 -1.34 9.80 -17.37
CA PRO A 160 0.08 9.73 -17.05
C PRO A 160 0.64 11.17 -16.97
N ILE A 161 1.29 11.49 -15.85
CA ILE A 161 1.96 12.78 -15.66
C ILE A 161 3.38 12.59 -15.12
N ARG A 162 4.10 13.69 -15.02
CA ARG A 162 5.41 13.75 -14.36
C ARG A 162 5.38 14.81 -13.27
N ILE A 163 5.64 14.40 -12.04
CA ILE A 163 5.70 15.33 -10.91
C ILE A 163 7.06 16.01 -10.92
N ALA A 164 7.04 17.35 -10.92
CA ALA A 164 8.25 18.15 -10.95
C ALA A 164 9.03 18.06 -9.61
N PRO A 165 10.38 18.18 -9.66
CA PRO A 165 11.17 18.33 -8.45
C PRO A 165 10.70 19.51 -7.57
N GLY A 166 10.79 19.33 -6.27
CA GLY A 166 10.36 20.29 -5.25
C GLY A 166 8.93 20.10 -4.74
N ARG A 167 8.07 19.33 -5.44
CA ARG A 167 6.72 19.01 -4.94
C ARG A 167 6.82 18.21 -3.63
N ILE A 168 5.96 18.53 -2.67
CA ILE A 168 5.85 17.80 -1.41
C ILE A 168 4.59 16.96 -1.46
N LEU A 169 4.77 15.66 -1.24
CA LEU A 169 3.73 14.66 -1.26
C LEU A 169 3.66 13.96 0.10
N ASP A 170 2.52 13.38 0.43
CA ASP A 170 2.35 12.59 1.64
C ASP A 170 1.47 11.36 1.39
N SER A 171 1.45 10.44 2.36
CA SER A 171 0.57 9.28 2.33
C SER A 171 0.40 8.67 3.71
N PHE A 172 -0.71 7.95 3.87
CA PHE A 172 -0.97 7.04 4.98
C PHE A 172 -0.66 5.61 4.54
N GLY A 173 -0.28 4.75 5.49
CA GLY A 173 0.00 3.35 5.21
C GLY A 173 1.48 2.98 5.32
N SER A 174 1.79 1.79 4.81
CA SER A 174 3.16 1.27 4.77
C SER A 174 4.01 2.01 3.74
N THR A 175 5.33 1.84 3.81
CA THR A 175 6.27 2.36 2.80
C THR A 175 6.17 1.66 1.44
N TYR A 176 5.36 0.59 1.36
CA TYR A 176 5.11 -0.16 0.13
C TYR A 176 3.89 0.36 -0.64
N THR A 177 3.16 1.32 -0.07
CA THR A 177 2.10 2.03 -0.78
C THR A 177 2.59 2.57 -2.11
N ARG A 178 1.69 2.56 -3.10
CA ARG A 178 1.86 3.27 -4.38
C ARG A 178 0.99 4.51 -4.47
N LEU A 179 0.26 4.83 -3.40
CA LEU A 179 -0.63 5.97 -3.32
C LEU A 179 0.10 7.13 -2.68
N MET A 180 0.19 8.26 -3.38
CA MET A 180 0.67 9.52 -2.85
C MET A 180 -0.35 10.62 -3.11
N TYR A 181 -0.37 11.63 -2.24
CA TYR A 181 -1.26 12.78 -2.34
C TYR A 181 -0.47 14.07 -2.20
N ASP A 182 -1.05 15.19 -2.60
CA ASP A 182 -0.47 16.48 -2.27
C ASP A 182 -0.49 16.70 -0.75
N MET A 183 0.58 17.30 -0.24
CA MET A 183 0.65 17.60 1.20
C MET A 183 -0.56 18.43 1.63
N GLY A 184 -1.26 17.95 2.66
CA GLY A 184 -2.43 18.63 3.19
C GLY A 184 -3.77 18.14 2.64
N THR A 185 -3.81 17.23 1.66
CA THR A 185 -5.07 16.63 1.21
C THR A 185 -5.80 15.97 2.39
N PRO A 186 -7.04 16.38 2.73
CA PRO A 186 -7.80 15.81 3.85
C PRO A 186 -7.99 14.30 3.72
N PHE A 187 -8.10 13.57 4.83
CA PHE A 187 -8.27 12.11 4.83
C PHE A 187 -9.55 11.69 4.09
N ALA A 188 -10.62 12.47 4.22
CA ALA A 188 -11.89 12.25 3.52
C ALA A 188 -11.74 12.30 2.00
N GLU A 189 -10.87 13.17 1.48
CA GLU A 189 -10.60 13.27 0.04
C GLU A 189 -9.76 12.11 -0.51
N ARG A 190 -9.14 11.32 0.38
CA ARG A 190 -8.30 10.16 0.03
C ARG A 190 -9.07 8.85 -0.03
N SER A 191 -10.29 8.80 0.52
CA SER A 191 -11.13 7.59 0.65
C SER A 191 -10.33 6.35 1.06
N LEU A 192 -9.47 6.51 2.07
CA LEU A 192 -8.71 5.43 2.68
C LEU A 192 -9.45 4.87 3.90
N PRO A 193 -9.32 3.58 4.21
CA PRO A 193 -9.84 3.02 5.45
C PRO A 193 -8.98 3.48 6.63
N ILE A 194 -9.57 3.59 7.81
CA ILE A 194 -8.90 4.07 9.03
C ILE A 194 -7.64 3.27 9.39
N ASP A 195 -7.58 2.00 9.01
CA ASP A 195 -6.42 1.12 9.15
C ASP A 195 -5.13 1.77 8.58
N TYR A 196 -5.24 2.50 7.47
CA TYR A 196 -4.09 3.19 6.85
C TYR A 196 -3.54 4.30 7.75
N ALA A 197 -4.42 5.04 8.43
CA ALA A 197 -3.98 6.07 9.37
C ALA A 197 -3.32 5.47 10.63
N HIS A 198 -3.73 4.26 11.03
CA HIS A 198 -3.07 3.50 12.10
C HIS A 198 -1.71 2.91 11.70
N SER A 199 -1.54 2.57 10.42
CA SER A 199 -0.25 2.12 9.88
C SER A 199 0.82 3.23 9.83
N GLY A 200 0.40 4.50 9.86
CA GLY A 200 1.28 5.67 9.99
C GLY A 200 1.25 6.60 8.78
N TYR A 201 1.84 7.77 8.95
CA TYR A 201 1.85 8.85 7.97
C TYR A 201 3.28 9.29 7.63
N ARG A 202 3.57 9.53 6.35
CA ARG A 202 4.90 9.94 5.89
C ARG A 202 4.80 11.04 4.83
N ARG A 203 5.90 11.79 4.69
CA ARG A 203 6.04 12.87 3.71
C ARG A 203 7.30 12.69 2.89
N TRP A 204 7.23 13.09 1.63
CA TRP A 204 8.36 13.05 0.72
C TRP A 204 8.46 14.33 -0.10
N ARG A 205 9.69 14.70 -0.43
CA ARG A 205 9.98 15.71 -1.45
C ARG A 205 10.41 15.01 -2.73
N VAL A 206 9.83 15.41 -3.85
CA VAL A 206 10.28 14.98 -5.18
C VAL A 206 11.62 15.65 -5.47
N ILE A 207 12.65 14.86 -5.74
CA ILE A 207 14.01 15.36 -6.03
C ILE A 207 14.42 15.12 -7.49
N SER A 208 13.72 14.23 -8.19
CA SER A 208 13.83 14.01 -9.64
C SER A 208 12.45 13.89 -10.26
N GLU A 209 12.32 14.25 -11.54
CA GLU A 209 11.05 14.17 -12.27
C GLU A 209 10.49 12.73 -12.20
N THR A 210 9.32 12.58 -11.57
CA THR A 210 8.79 11.26 -11.19
C THR A 210 7.53 10.94 -12.00
N PRO A 211 7.52 9.88 -12.83
CA PRO A 211 6.35 9.48 -13.61
C PRO A 211 5.31 8.78 -12.71
N VAL A 212 4.06 9.20 -12.84
CA VAL A 212 2.91 8.65 -12.09
C VAL A 212 1.65 8.63 -12.95
N TRP A 213 0.65 7.88 -12.53
CA TRP A 213 -0.73 8.10 -12.95
C TRP A 213 -1.40 9.05 -11.96
N ALA A 214 -2.07 10.09 -12.46
CA ALA A 214 -2.78 11.05 -11.63
C ALA A 214 -4.26 11.12 -12.01
N GLY A 215 -5.12 11.33 -11.02
CA GLY A 215 -6.57 11.40 -11.24
C GLY A 215 -7.34 11.50 -9.93
N PRO A 216 -8.66 11.76 -10.01
CA PRO A 216 -9.53 11.85 -8.85
C PRO A 216 -9.69 10.49 -8.16
N VAL A 217 -9.80 10.51 -6.84
CA VAL A 217 -10.08 9.35 -5.99
C VAL A 217 -11.57 9.01 -6.00
N ALA A 218 -11.91 7.73 -6.07
CA ALA A 218 -13.29 7.25 -5.96
C ALA A 218 -13.87 7.46 -4.55
N PRO A 219 -15.14 7.85 -4.40
CA PRO A 219 -15.81 7.86 -3.10
C PRO A 219 -15.92 6.43 -2.55
N TRP A 220 -15.28 6.15 -1.42
CA TRP A 220 -15.34 4.85 -0.75
C TRP A 220 -15.12 4.96 0.76
N PHE A 221 -15.33 3.86 1.49
CA PHE A 221 -15.17 3.79 2.96
C PHE A 221 -15.92 4.86 3.75
N GLY A 222 -17.07 5.30 3.24
CA GLY A 222 -17.90 6.35 3.84
C GLY A 222 -17.38 7.77 3.63
N GLN A 223 -16.35 7.92 2.79
CA GLN A 223 -15.70 9.19 2.50
C GLN A 223 -16.03 9.67 1.08
N PRO A 224 -16.09 11.00 0.85
CA PRO A 224 -16.46 11.59 -0.44
C PRO A 224 -15.38 11.40 -1.54
N GLY A 225 -14.12 11.18 -1.18
CA GLY A 225 -13.03 11.07 -2.15
C GLY A 225 -12.84 12.37 -2.92
N GLY A 226 -12.54 12.28 -4.21
CA GLY A 226 -12.41 13.44 -5.10
C GLY A 226 -11.08 14.18 -5.02
N GLY A 227 -10.22 13.89 -4.02
CA GLY A 227 -8.84 14.34 -4.00
C GLY A 227 -8.06 13.82 -5.21
N THR A 228 -6.93 14.46 -5.53
CA THR A 228 -6.03 13.94 -6.57
C THR A 228 -5.07 12.93 -5.95
N GLN A 229 -5.13 11.69 -6.42
CA GLN A 229 -4.10 10.69 -6.09
C GLN A 229 -3.04 10.61 -7.19
N TYR A 230 -1.81 10.36 -6.78
CA TYR A 230 -0.68 10.02 -7.63
C TYR A 230 -0.33 8.55 -7.39
N PHE A 231 -0.70 7.68 -8.33
CA PHE A 231 -0.37 6.26 -8.31
C PHE A 231 1.00 6.05 -8.97
N THR A 232 1.98 5.63 -8.17
CA THR A 232 3.37 5.48 -8.59
C THR A 232 3.60 4.19 -9.36
N VAL A 233 4.57 4.21 -10.28
CA VAL A 233 4.93 3.03 -11.09
C VAL A 233 5.63 1.93 -10.28
N MET A 234 6.11 2.26 -9.09
CA MET A 234 6.77 1.36 -8.14
C MET A 234 6.46 1.79 -6.70
N PRO A 235 6.59 0.90 -5.70
CA PRO A 235 6.44 1.24 -4.29
C PRO A 235 7.24 2.49 -3.87
N VAL A 236 6.69 3.27 -2.94
CA VAL A 236 7.33 4.50 -2.43
C VAL A 236 8.73 4.24 -1.86
N VAL A 237 8.95 3.11 -1.19
CA VAL A 237 10.28 2.70 -0.71
C VAL A 237 11.31 2.61 -1.84
N ASP A 238 10.91 2.13 -3.01
CA ASP A 238 11.81 1.99 -4.16
C ASP A 238 12.06 3.34 -4.86
N LEU A 239 11.08 4.25 -4.85
CA LEU A 239 11.28 5.63 -5.30
C LEU A 239 12.33 6.35 -4.44
N VAL A 240 12.36 6.07 -3.14
CA VAL A 240 13.38 6.60 -2.21
C VAL A 240 14.74 5.95 -2.47
N GLY A 241 14.78 4.62 -2.61
CA GLY A 241 16.00 3.87 -2.93
C GLY A 241 16.64 4.35 -4.24
N SER A 242 15.79 4.62 -5.24
CA SER A 242 16.17 5.08 -6.59
C SER A 242 16.38 6.60 -6.71
N LYS A 243 16.25 7.36 -5.61
CA LYS A 243 16.45 8.81 -5.56
C LYS A 243 15.53 9.62 -6.48
N PHE A 244 14.30 9.16 -6.67
CA PHE A 244 13.23 9.98 -7.25
C PHE A 244 12.62 10.93 -6.23
N ILE A 245 12.49 10.45 -5.00
CA ILE A 245 11.96 11.20 -3.86
C ILE A 245 12.88 11.01 -2.65
N GLU A 246 12.80 11.91 -1.69
CA GLU A 246 13.44 11.78 -0.37
C GLU A 246 12.39 11.93 0.72
N GLU A 247 12.50 11.13 1.78
CA GLU A 247 11.65 11.32 2.97
C GLU A 247 12.03 12.60 3.69
N ILE A 248 11.00 13.32 4.17
CA ILE A 248 11.16 14.52 5.00
C ILE A 248 10.41 14.36 6.33
N PRO A 249 10.80 15.07 7.40
CA PRO A 249 10.13 14.99 8.69
C PRO A 249 8.62 15.27 8.62
N SER A 250 7.86 14.45 9.36
CA SER A 250 6.46 14.69 9.72
C SER A 250 6.35 15.67 10.88
#